data_AF-A0A5C8HYY0-F1
#
_entry.id   AF-A0A5C8HYY0-F1
#
_cell.length_a   1.000
_cell.length_b   1.000
_cell.length_c   1.000
_cell.angle_alpha   90.00
_cell.angle_beta   90.00
_cell.angle_gamma   90.00
#
_symmetry.space_group_name_H-M   'P 1'
#
loop_
_entity.id
_entity.type
_entity.pdbx_description
1 polymer ?
#
loop_
_entity_poly.entity_id
_entity_poly.type
_entity_poly.pdbx_seq_one_letter_code
_entity_poly.pdbx_strand_id
1 'polypeptide(L)'
;MAGKTRKTRTSTAKRQQPRGNPRKAQGAPPPPPKATARDWIGAARLRTLPLAITPVLIGTGAARLVDNQFHWVIALTCLAVAVFLQIGVNYANDYSDGIRGTDDFRVGPARLTASRRAKPRTVLIVALVFFALAGLAGVALVIRSQQWWLLLVGAACIAAAWFYTGGKRPYGYAGLGELFVFVFFGLVATVGTTWVQVLSIPQEAWFGAVAAGFLAVAVLLANNLRDIDQDKVAGKKTLSVRIGKRATQVLFTALVLLPFAIAVFLAQFYPGAWLTLMALLAALPAILIVWTYRAPRELVTALALTSLTSVAYGAFLFWAFIG
;
A
#
# COMPACT_ATOMS: atom_id res chain seq x y z
N MET A 1 96.89 -29.82 19.83
CA MET A 1 95.53 -29.24 19.83
C MET A 1 95.55 -27.92 19.07
N ALA A 2 94.99 -27.86 17.87
CA ALA A 2 94.67 -26.62 17.16
C ALA A 2 93.62 -26.96 16.07
N GLY A 3 92.37 -26.58 16.30
CA GLY A 3 91.22 -26.95 15.48
C GLY A 3 91.10 -26.12 14.21
N LYS A 4 90.88 -26.78 13.07
CA LYS A 4 90.50 -26.16 11.80
C LYS A 4 89.00 -25.81 11.82
N THR A 5 88.68 -24.52 11.73
CA THR A 5 87.29 -24.02 11.62
C THR A 5 86.76 -24.21 10.21
N ARG A 6 85.80 -25.13 10.05
CA ARG A 6 85.08 -25.40 8.80
C ARG A 6 83.90 -24.42 8.69
N LYS A 7 83.92 -23.49 7.73
CA LYS A 7 82.79 -22.58 7.45
C LYS A 7 81.65 -23.37 6.78
N THR A 8 80.54 -23.56 7.49
CA THR A 8 79.27 -24.07 6.95
C THR A 8 78.51 -22.92 6.28
N ARG A 9 78.29 -22.99 4.97
CA ARG A 9 77.35 -22.11 4.24
C ARG A 9 75.92 -22.59 4.51
N THR A 10 75.16 -21.83 5.29
CA THR A 10 73.70 -22.02 5.43
C THR A 10 73.00 -21.38 4.23
N SER A 11 72.39 -22.22 3.41
CA SER A 11 71.45 -21.83 2.36
C SER A 11 70.15 -21.35 3.00
N THR A 12 69.86 -20.05 2.96
CA THR A 12 68.55 -19.50 3.29
C THR A 12 67.58 -19.78 2.14
N ALA A 13 66.73 -20.81 2.31
CA ALA A 13 65.60 -21.05 1.43
C ALA A 13 64.61 -19.87 1.51
N LYS A 14 64.45 -19.12 0.41
CA LYS A 14 63.41 -18.10 0.27
C LYS A 14 62.04 -18.76 0.36
N ARG A 15 61.33 -18.58 1.49
CA ARG A 15 59.88 -18.85 1.58
C ARG A 15 59.16 -17.96 0.57
N GLN A 16 58.64 -18.55 -0.51
CA GLN A 16 57.70 -17.89 -1.41
C GLN A 16 56.45 -17.54 -0.60
N GLN A 17 56.23 -16.26 -0.33
CA GLN A 17 54.93 -15.78 0.14
C GLN A 17 53.90 -16.03 -0.98
N PRO A 18 52.76 -16.67 -0.70
CA PRO A 18 51.72 -16.82 -1.70
C PRO A 18 51.17 -15.43 -2.03
N ARG A 19 51.50 -14.94 -3.22
CA ARG A 19 50.91 -13.73 -3.84
C ARG A 19 49.47 -14.05 -4.26
N GLY A 20 48.60 -14.28 -3.29
CA GLY A 20 47.16 -14.42 -3.49
C GLY A 20 46.45 -13.26 -2.82
N ASN A 21 45.71 -12.46 -3.59
CA ASN A 21 44.84 -11.42 -3.05
C ASN A 21 43.81 -12.08 -2.10
N PRO A 22 43.81 -11.82 -0.78
CA PRO A 22 42.93 -12.51 0.17
C PRO A 22 41.43 -12.26 -0.13
N ARG A 23 41.10 -11.22 -0.91
CA ARG A 23 39.76 -10.98 -1.44
C ARG A 23 39.28 -11.98 -2.49
N LYS A 24 40.17 -12.72 -3.17
CA LYS A 24 39.78 -13.80 -4.10
C LYS A 24 39.46 -15.12 -3.39
N ALA A 25 39.88 -15.27 -2.13
CA ALA A 25 39.60 -16.47 -1.31
C ALA A 25 38.25 -16.40 -0.59
N GLN A 26 37.66 -15.21 -0.49
CA GLN A 26 36.27 -15.05 -0.05
C GLN A 26 35.38 -15.29 -1.27
N GLY A 27 34.96 -16.54 -1.46
CA GLY A 27 33.97 -16.90 -2.47
C GLY A 27 32.78 -15.94 -2.42
N ALA A 28 32.19 -15.66 -3.58
CA ALA A 28 31.03 -14.77 -3.68
C ALA A 28 29.99 -15.17 -2.62
N PRO A 29 29.42 -14.21 -1.86
CA PRO A 29 28.44 -14.51 -0.84
C PRO A 29 27.32 -15.36 -1.45
N PRO A 30 26.81 -16.39 -0.74
CA PRO A 30 25.82 -17.30 -1.27
C PRO A 30 24.61 -16.51 -1.79
N PRO A 31 24.00 -16.94 -2.90
CA PRO A 31 22.83 -16.26 -3.44
C PRO A 31 21.74 -16.19 -2.36
N PRO A 32 21.00 -15.07 -2.27
CA PRO A 32 19.95 -14.92 -1.27
C PRO A 32 18.93 -16.06 -1.42
N PRO A 33 18.32 -16.52 -0.30
CA PRO A 33 17.34 -17.59 -0.35
C PRO A 33 16.18 -17.22 -1.27
N LYS A 34 15.63 -18.21 -1.98
CA LYS A 34 14.45 -18.01 -2.85
C LYS A 34 13.28 -17.48 -2.02
N ALA A 35 12.46 -16.63 -2.63
CA ALA A 35 11.26 -16.10 -1.99
C ALA A 35 10.32 -17.23 -1.52
N THR A 36 9.89 -17.15 -0.26
CA THR A 36 8.92 -18.07 0.35
C THR A 36 7.49 -17.62 0.03
N ALA A 37 6.50 -18.49 0.24
CA ALA A 37 5.09 -18.11 0.13
C ALA A 37 4.74 -16.92 1.04
N ARG A 38 5.34 -16.86 2.23
CA ARG A 38 5.19 -15.74 3.17
C ARG A 38 5.72 -14.43 2.60
N ASP A 39 6.81 -14.46 1.83
CA ASP A 39 7.37 -13.26 1.20
C ASP A 39 6.44 -12.73 0.10
N TRP A 40 5.85 -13.61 -0.71
CA TRP A 40 4.85 -13.22 -1.72
C TRP A 40 3.58 -12.64 -1.08
N ILE A 41 3.06 -13.30 -0.05
CA ILE A 41 1.92 -12.78 0.71
C ILE A 41 2.24 -11.42 1.36
N GLY A 42 3.46 -11.27 1.88
CA GLY A 42 3.95 -10.00 2.42
C GLY A 42 4.03 -8.89 1.37
N ALA A 43 4.48 -9.22 0.15
CA ALA A 43 4.59 -8.29 -0.97
C ALA A 43 3.24 -7.82 -1.51
N ALA A 44 2.20 -8.66 -1.43
CA ALA A 44 0.81 -8.27 -1.69
C ALA A 44 0.28 -7.23 -0.68
N ARG A 45 0.99 -7.00 0.42
CA ARG A 45 0.67 -6.07 1.53
C ARG A 45 -0.76 -6.27 2.05
N LEU A 46 -1.04 -7.45 2.60
CA LEU A 46 -2.34 -7.79 3.20
C LEU A 46 -2.90 -6.71 4.16
N ARG A 47 -2.02 -5.98 4.85
CA ARG A 47 -2.40 -4.91 5.77
C ARG A 47 -3.09 -3.71 5.09
N THR A 48 -2.94 -3.52 3.79
CA THR A 48 -3.60 -2.44 3.03
C THR A 48 -4.81 -2.93 2.24
N LEU A 49 -5.06 -4.25 2.16
CA LEU A 49 -6.26 -4.79 1.51
C LEU A 49 -7.59 -4.32 2.14
N PRO A 50 -7.71 -4.07 3.45
CA PRO A 50 -8.94 -3.51 4.01
C PRO A 50 -9.38 -2.18 3.37
N LEU A 51 -8.44 -1.42 2.79
CA LEU A 51 -8.76 -0.19 2.03
C LEU A 51 -9.48 -0.46 0.72
N ALA A 52 -9.32 -1.64 0.12
CA ALA A 52 -10.07 -2.04 -1.08
C ALA A 52 -11.49 -2.51 -0.72
N ILE A 53 -11.69 -3.03 0.50
CA ILE A 53 -12.97 -3.54 0.98
C ILE A 53 -13.91 -2.40 1.38
N THR A 54 -13.39 -1.42 2.14
CA THR A 54 -14.13 -0.29 2.68
C THR A 54 -15.02 0.44 1.66
N PRO A 55 -14.49 0.92 0.50
CA PRO A 55 -15.30 1.65 -0.45
C PRO A 55 -16.41 0.79 -1.07
N VAL A 56 -16.17 -0.51 -1.25
CA VAL A 56 -17.16 -1.44 -1.81
C VAL A 56 -18.30 -1.69 -0.82
N LEU A 57 -18.00 -1.87 0.47
CA LEU A 57 -19.02 -2.00 1.52
C LEU A 57 -19.92 -0.76 1.55
N ILE A 58 -19.32 0.42 1.65
CA ILE A 58 -20.04 1.69 1.70
C ILE A 58 -20.87 1.90 0.43
N GLY A 59 -20.28 1.70 -0.75
CA GLY A 59 -20.95 1.92 -2.02
C GLY A 59 -22.12 0.97 -2.23
N THR A 60 -21.99 -0.28 -1.79
CA THR A 60 -23.06 -1.28 -1.81
C THR A 60 -24.17 -0.95 -0.82
N GLY A 61 -23.83 -0.45 0.36
CA GLY A 61 -24.82 0.01 1.34
C GLY A 61 -25.62 1.19 0.81
N ALA A 62 -24.94 2.18 0.20
CA ALA A 62 -25.60 3.31 -0.42
C ALA A 62 -26.49 2.88 -1.61
N ALA A 63 -26.08 1.87 -2.38
CA ALA A 63 -26.91 1.30 -3.44
C ALA A 63 -28.23 0.72 -2.89
N ARG A 64 -28.19 0.08 -1.71
CA ARG A 64 -29.36 -0.50 -1.05
C ARG A 64 -30.41 0.53 -0.61
N LEU A 65 -30.03 1.80 -0.46
CA LEU A 65 -30.95 2.89 -0.18
C LEU A 65 -31.77 3.31 -1.41
N VAL A 66 -31.26 3.02 -2.61
CA VAL A 66 -31.93 3.32 -3.89
C VAL A 66 -32.74 2.14 -4.38
N ASP A 67 -32.18 0.94 -4.28
CA ASP A 67 -32.82 -0.32 -4.66
C ASP A 67 -32.76 -1.32 -3.51
N ASN A 68 -33.92 -1.81 -3.08
CA ASN A 68 -34.00 -2.81 -2.03
C ASN A 68 -33.36 -4.16 -2.41
N GLN A 69 -33.07 -4.40 -3.70
CA GLN A 69 -32.38 -5.62 -4.12
C GLN A 69 -30.89 -5.58 -3.78
N PHE A 70 -30.40 -6.67 -3.19
CA PHE A 70 -28.98 -6.84 -2.92
C PHE A 70 -28.27 -7.47 -4.14
N HIS A 71 -27.65 -6.63 -4.97
CA HIS A 71 -26.86 -7.06 -6.15
C HIS A 71 -25.49 -7.64 -5.77
N TRP A 72 -25.48 -8.69 -4.95
CA TRP A 72 -24.27 -9.26 -4.34
C TRP A 72 -23.21 -9.72 -5.35
N VAL A 73 -23.63 -10.23 -6.51
CA VAL A 73 -22.71 -10.63 -7.59
C VAL A 73 -21.94 -9.43 -8.14
N ILE A 74 -22.64 -8.30 -8.34
CA ILE A 74 -22.03 -7.05 -8.78
C ILE A 74 -21.08 -6.54 -7.69
N ALA A 75 -21.52 -6.53 -6.43
CA ALA A 75 -20.69 -6.11 -5.29
C ALA A 75 -19.40 -6.96 -5.15
N LEU A 76 -19.49 -8.29 -5.27
CA LEU A 76 -18.32 -9.17 -5.25
C LEU A 76 -17.39 -8.95 -6.44
N THR A 77 -17.94 -8.62 -7.61
CA THR A 77 -17.13 -8.31 -8.79
C THR A 77 -16.43 -6.96 -8.62
N CYS A 78 -17.08 -5.95 -8.06
CA CYS A 78 -16.45 -4.68 -7.66
C CYS A 78 -15.33 -4.92 -6.63
N LEU A 79 -15.56 -5.79 -5.65
CA LEU A 79 -14.54 -6.18 -4.68
C LEU A 79 -13.35 -6.86 -5.35
N ALA A 80 -13.59 -7.77 -6.30
CA ALA A 80 -12.54 -8.42 -7.06
C ALA A 80 -11.69 -7.40 -7.83
N VAL A 81 -12.33 -6.44 -8.52
CA VAL A 81 -11.61 -5.34 -9.20
C VAL A 81 -10.74 -4.56 -8.21
N ALA A 82 -11.31 -4.11 -7.09
CA ALA A 82 -10.59 -3.31 -6.10
C ALA A 82 -9.39 -4.07 -5.49
N VAL A 83 -9.59 -5.34 -5.11
CA VAL A 83 -8.55 -6.19 -4.53
C VAL A 83 -7.45 -6.50 -5.56
N PHE A 84 -7.81 -6.86 -6.79
CA PHE A 84 -6.83 -7.16 -7.83
C PHE A 84 -6.01 -5.92 -8.21
N LEU A 85 -6.64 -4.74 -8.34
CA LEU A 85 -5.92 -3.48 -8.55
C LEU A 85 -4.97 -3.17 -7.39
N GLN A 86 -5.43 -3.31 -6.14
CA GLN A 86 -4.61 -3.07 -4.96
C GLN A 86 -3.39 -3.99 -4.89
N ILE A 87 -3.57 -5.29 -5.18
CA ILE A 87 -2.47 -6.25 -5.23
C ILE A 87 -1.52 -5.93 -6.39
N GLY A 88 -2.05 -5.64 -7.57
CA GLY A 88 -1.27 -5.26 -8.75
C GLY A 88 -0.40 -4.03 -8.50
N VAL A 89 -0.96 -2.97 -7.89
CA VAL A 89 -0.23 -1.77 -7.46
C VAL A 89 0.88 -2.13 -6.47
N ASN A 90 0.60 -2.99 -5.50
CA ASN A 90 1.61 -3.37 -4.50
C ASN A 90 2.82 -4.07 -5.11
N TYR A 91 2.60 -4.97 -6.08
CA TYR A 91 3.69 -5.61 -6.82
C TYR A 91 4.37 -4.65 -7.82
N ALA A 92 3.62 -3.80 -8.51
CA ALA A 92 4.18 -2.78 -9.40
C ALA A 92 5.09 -1.81 -8.64
N ASN A 93 4.71 -1.44 -7.42
CA ASN A 93 5.52 -0.65 -6.50
C ASN A 93 6.78 -1.42 -6.09
N ASP A 94 6.67 -2.69 -5.68
CA ASP A 94 7.81 -3.56 -5.30
C ASP A 94 8.85 -3.64 -6.44
N TYR A 95 8.36 -3.89 -7.65
CA TYR A 95 9.19 -3.91 -8.87
C TYR A 95 9.86 -2.56 -9.14
N SER A 96 9.08 -1.48 -9.17
CA SER A 96 9.55 -0.15 -9.61
C SER A 96 10.57 0.44 -8.64
N ASP A 97 10.28 0.39 -7.34
CA ASP A 97 11.17 0.92 -6.31
C ASP A 97 12.42 0.04 -6.13
N GLY A 98 12.27 -1.28 -6.30
CA GLY A 98 13.37 -2.23 -6.21
C GLY A 98 14.38 -2.10 -7.34
N ILE A 99 13.94 -1.84 -8.57
CA ILE A 99 14.86 -1.57 -9.70
C ILE A 99 15.56 -0.22 -9.56
N ARG A 100 14.89 0.78 -8.98
CA ARG A 100 15.46 2.11 -8.73
C ARG A 100 16.48 2.13 -7.58
N GLY A 101 16.58 1.07 -6.78
CA GLY A 101 17.42 1.03 -5.58
C GLY A 101 16.87 1.84 -4.41
N THR A 102 15.61 2.30 -4.50
CA THR A 102 15.02 3.17 -3.48
C THR A 102 14.64 2.41 -2.20
N ASP A 103 14.54 1.09 -2.28
CA ASP A 103 14.25 0.21 -1.15
C ASP A 103 15.50 -0.32 -0.42
N ASP A 104 16.72 0.03 -0.86
CA ASP A 104 17.98 -0.51 -0.29
C ASP A 104 18.20 -0.12 1.19
N PHE A 105 17.57 0.98 1.64
CA PHE A 105 17.68 1.50 3.00
C PHE A 105 16.39 1.42 3.81
N ARG A 106 15.34 0.75 3.33
CA ARG A 106 13.97 0.84 3.89
C ARG A 106 13.79 0.24 5.30
N VAL A 107 12.99 0.89 6.16
CA VAL A 107 12.62 0.37 7.51
C VAL A 107 11.45 -0.62 7.51
N GLY A 108 10.56 -0.56 6.50
CA GLY A 108 9.40 -1.44 6.34
C GLY A 108 9.75 -2.90 5.96
N PRO A 109 8.75 -3.78 5.80
CA PRO A 109 8.98 -5.17 5.42
C PRO A 109 9.83 -5.28 4.15
N ALA A 110 10.74 -6.27 4.12
CA ALA A 110 11.63 -6.51 2.99
C ALA A 110 10.83 -6.75 1.71
N ARG A 111 11.21 -6.04 0.64
CA ARG A 111 10.60 -6.19 -0.69
C ARG A 111 11.22 -7.33 -1.47
N LEU A 112 10.44 -7.99 -2.32
CA LEU A 112 10.90 -9.15 -3.10
C LEU A 112 12.02 -8.78 -4.07
N THR A 113 11.87 -7.65 -4.74
CA THR A 113 12.80 -7.17 -5.76
C THR A 113 14.09 -6.65 -5.14
N ALA A 114 13.98 -5.80 -4.11
CA ALA A 114 15.13 -5.19 -3.43
C ALA A 114 15.98 -6.22 -2.65
N SER A 115 15.32 -7.20 -2.00
CA SER A 115 16.02 -8.29 -1.30
C SER A 115 16.65 -9.33 -2.24
N ARG A 116 16.48 -9.19 -3.56
CA ARG A 116 16.92 -10.13 -4.60
C ARG A 116 16.40 -11.56 -4.41
N ARG A 117 15.35 -11.75 -3.61
CA ARG A 117 14.71 -13.05 -3.35
C ARG A 117 13.84 -13.52 -4.53
N ALA A 118 13.36 -12.57 -5.35
CA ALA A 118 12.66 -12.85 -6.60
C ALA A 118 13.28 -12.03 -7.74
N LYS A 119 13.23 -12.57 -8.96
CA LYS A 119 13.66 -11.84 -10.16
C LYS A 119 12.69 -10.67 -10.41
N PRO A 120 13.17 -9.44 -10.69
CA PRO A 120 12.30 -8.29 -10.96
C PRO A 120 11.26 -8.58 -12.06
N ARG A 121 11.66 -9.28 -13.13
CA ARG A 121 10.75 -9.69 -14.20
C ARG A 121 9.57 -10.53 -13.70
N THR A 122 9.79 -11.42 -12.75
CA THR A 122 8.72 -12.24 -12.16
C THR A 122 7.75 -11.38 -11.36
N VAL A 123 8.25 -10.44 -10.55
CA VAL A 123 7.41 -9.51 -9.78
C VAL A 123 6.57 -8.62 -10.70
N LEU A 124 7.15 -8.16 -11.82
CA LEU A 124 6.41 -7.41 -12.84
C LEU A 124 5.31 -8.25 -13.50
N ILE A 125 5.60 -9.49 -13.89
CA ILE A 125 4.60 -10.38 -14.49
C ILE A 125 3.43 -10.59 -13.52
N VAL A 126 3.71 -10.82 -12.23
CA VAL A 126 2.66 -10.95 -11.21
C VAL A 126 1.82 -9.68 -11.12
N ALA A 127 2.43 -8.49 -11.11
CA ALA A 127 1.69 -7.23 -11.13
C ALA A 127 0.75 -7.12 -12.35
N LEU A 128 1.25 -7.44 -13.55
CA LEU A 128 0.48 -7.40 -14.80
C LEU A 128 -0.65 -8.43 -14.82
N VAL A 129 -0.45 -9.63 -14.27
CA VAL A 129 -1.52 -10.64 -14.13
C VAL A 129 -2.65 -10.10 -13.25
N PHE A 130 -2.34 -9.48 -12.11
CA PHE A 130 -3.37 -8.88 -11.27
C PHE A 130 -4.09 -7.70 -11.95
N PHE A 131 -3.39 -6.86 -12.72
CA PHE A 131 -4.05 -5.84 -13.53
C PHE A 131 -4.94 -6.43 -14.63
N ALA A 132 -4.52 -7.52 -15.27
CA ALA A 132 -5.34 -8.22 -16.26
C ALA A 132 -6.60 -8.82 -15.61
N LEU A 133 -6.48 -9.46 -14.45
CA LEU A 133 -7.63 -9.99 -13.69
C LEU A 133 -8.59 -8.87 -13.27
N ALA A 134 -8.08 -7.73 -12.81
CA ALA A 134 -8.90 -6.55 -12.55
C ALA A 134 -9.61 -6.04 -13.81
N GLY A 135 -8.90 -5.98 -14.94
CA GLY A 135 -9.45 -5.58 -16.23
C GLY A 135 -10.57 -6.51 -16.70
N LEU A 136 -10.38 -7.83 -16.59
CA LEU A 136 -11.40 -8.82 -16.94
C LEU A 136 -12.66 -8.68 -16.08
N ALA A 137 -12.52 -8.55 -14.76
CA ALA A 137 -13.64 -8.31 -13.86
C ALA A 137 -14.34 -6.97 -14.15
N GLY A 138 -13.57 -5.92 -14.47
CA GLY A 138 -14.09 -4.62 -14.87
C GLY A 138 -14.86 -4.66 -16.19
N VAL A 139 -14.37 -5.38 -17.19
CA VAL A 139 -15.08 -5.59 -18.47
C VAL A 139 -16.37 -6.36 -18.24
N ALA A 140 -16.37 -7.38 -17.38
CA ALA A 140 -17.59 -8.11 -17.02
C ALA A 140 -18.64 -7.17 -16.39
N LEU A 141 -18.24 -6.24 -15.52
CA LEU A 141 -19.12 -5.21 -14.97
C LEU A 141 -19.64 -4.25 -16.04
N VAL A 142 -18.80 -3.82 -16.98
CA VAL A 142 -19.21 -2.95 -18.10
C VAL A 142 -20.27 -3.64 -18.95
N ILE A 143 -20.04 -4.90 -19.33
CA ILE A 143 -21.00 -5.69 -20.11
C ILE A 143 -22.30 -5.85 -19.33
N ARG A 144 -22.23 -6.13 -18.02
CA ARG A 144 -23.42 -6.33 -17.20
C ARG A 144 -24.24 -5.07 -16.98
N SER A 145 -23.59 -3.91 -16.86
CA SER A 145 -24.22 -2.61 -16.61
C SER A 145 -24.53 -1.81 -17.88
N GLN A 146 -23.98 -2.23 -19.03
CA GLN A 146 -24.01 -1.53 -20.31
C GLN A 146 -23.38 -0.13 -20.28
N GLN A 147 -22.58 0.17 -19.26
CA GLN A 147 -21.93 1.46 -19.06
C GLN A 147 -20.52 1.48 -19.66
N TRP A 148 -20.44 1.58 -20.99
CA TRP A 148 -19.17 1.48 -21.74
C TRP A 148 -18.14 2.55 -21.38
N TRP A 149 -18.58 3.72 -20.91
CA TRP A 149 -17.69 4.79 -20.46
C TRP A 149 -16.84 4.38 -19.23
N LEU A 150 -17.26 3.38 -18.45
CA LEU A 150 -16.47 2.85 -17.33
C LEU A 150 -15.17 2.16 -17.78
N LEU A 151 -15.03 1.80 -19.06
CA LEU A 151 -13.74 1.34 -19.61
C LEU A 151 -12.68 2.43 -19.51
N LEU A 152 -13.05 3.70 -19.74
CA LEU A 152 -12.13 4.83 -19.59
C LEU A 152 -11.73 5.02 -18.12
N VAL A 153 -12.68 4.84 -17.20
CA VAL A 153 -12.41 4.89 -15.75
C VAL A 153 -11.46 3.77 -15.35
N GLY A 154 -11.70 2.53 -15.81
CA GLY A 154 -10.82 1.39 -15.55
C GLY A 154 -9.41 1.59 -16.11
N ALA A 155 -9.30 2.12 -17.33
CA ALA A 155 -8.01 2.49 -17.92
C ALA A 155 -7.29 3.57 -17.10
N ALA A 156 -8.02 4.58 -16.61
CA ALA A 156 -7.47 5.61 -15.74
C ALA A 156 -6.98 5.02 -14.40
N CYS A 157 -7.70 4.06 -13.81
CA CYS A 157 -7.27 3.35 -12.60
C CYS A 157 -5.95 2.60 -12.81
N ILE A 158 -5.81 1.86 -13.92
CA ILE A 158 -4.56 1.13 -14.24
C ILE A 158 -3.42 2.10 -14.55
N ALA A 159 -3.69 3.19 -15.25
CA ALA A 159 -2.69 4.23 -15.52
C ALA A 159 -2.21 4.89 -14.23
N ALA A 160 -3.13 5.28 -13.34
CA ALA A 160 -2.80 5.84 -12.02
C ALA A 160 -1.95 4.83 -11.21
N ALA A 161 -2.40 3.58 -11.14
CA ALA A 161 -1.69 2.49 -10.50
C ALA A 161 -0.23 2.36 -10.98
N TRP A 162 0.01 2.43 -12.29
CA TRP A 162 1.34 2.32 -12.86
C TRP A 162 2.20 3.57 -12.62
N PHE A 163 1.68 4.77 -12.88
CA PHE A 163 2.44 6.02 -12.76
C PHE A 163 2.65 6.49 -11.32
N TYR A 164 2.06 5.78 -10.33
CA TYR A 164 2.28 6.06 -8.91
C TYR A 164 3.77 5.91 -8.53
N THR A 165 4.43 4.82 -8.96
CA THR A 165 5.88 4.56 -8.78
C THR A 165 6.62 4.30 -10.09
N GLY A 166 5.91 3.96 -11.16
CA GLY A 166 6.46 3.70 -12.49
C GLY A 166 6.72 4.97 -13.31
N GLY A 167 7.43 4.83 -14.43
CA GLY A 167 7.71 5.92 -15.38
C GLY A 167 8.81 6.90 -14.95
N LYS A 168 9.22 7.84 -15.82
CA LYS A 168 10.36 8.73 -15.54
C LYS A 168 10.14 9.68 -14.35
N ARG A 169 8.89 10.06 -14.07
CA ARG A 169 8.50 11.02 -13.03
C ARG A 169 7.25 10.52 -12.27
N PRO A 170 7.41 9.58 -11.33
CA PRO A 170 6.27 9.03 -10.60
C PRO A 170 5.61 10.09 -9.73
N TYR A 171 4.28 10.22 -9.83
CA TYR A 171 3.56 11.28 -9.12
C TYR A 171 3.52 11.03 -7.59
N GLY A 172 3.66 9.77 -7.15
CA GLY A 172 3.82 9.44 -5.74
C GLY A 172 5.05 10.10 -5.12
N TYR A 173 6.13 10.28 -5.91
CA TYR A 173 7.35 10.94 -5.45
C TYR A 173 7.23 12.47 -5.54
N ALA A 174 6.21 12.97 -6.24
CA ALA A 174 5.92 14.39 -6.40
C ALA A 174 4.91 14.91 -5.34
N GLY A 175 4.55 14.11 -4.34
CA GLY A 175 3.62 14.51 -3.28
C GLY A 175 2.16 14.61 -3.73
N LEU A 176 1.82 13.96 -4.84
CA LEU A 176 0.45 13.85 -5.33
C LEU A 176 -0.22 12.53 -4.89
N GLY A 177 0.49 11.70 -4.11
CA GLY A 177 0.00 10.38 -3.70
C GLY A 177 -1.32 10.47 -2.93
N GLU A 178 -1.39 11.37 -1.96
CA GLU A 178 -2.56 11.58 -1.12
C GLU A 178 -3.79 12.01 -1.93
N LEU A 179 -3.61 12.90 -2.91
CA LEU A 179 -4.69 13.33 -3.81
C LEU A 179 -5.24 12.16 -4.64
N PHE A 180 -4.36 11.38 -5.26
CA PHE A 180 -4.77 10.25 -6.09
C PHE A 180 -5.37 9.12 -5.25
N VAL A 181 -4.86 8.86 -4.04
CA VAL A 181 -5.49 7.91 -3.12
C VAL A 181 -6.90 8.37 -2.76
N PHE A 182 -7.10 9.64 -2.42
CA PHE A 182 -8.44 10.16 -2.14
C PHE A 182 -9.40 9.98 -3.32
N VAL A 183 -8.96 10.32 -4.53
CA VAL A 183 -9.78 10.20 -5.74
C VAL A 183 -10.08 8.75 -6.08
N PHE A 184 -9.08 7.87 -6.16
CA PHE A 184 -9.27 6.51 -6.67
C PHE A 184 -9.81 5.54 -5.60
N PHE A 185 -9.30 5.60 -4.37
CA PHE A 185 -9.76 4.72 -3.28
C PHE A 185 -11.01 5.24 -2.57
N GLY A 186 -11.20 6.56 -2.51
CA GLY A 186 -12.41 7.15 -1.96
C GLY A 186 -13.49 7.28 -3.03
N LEU A 187 -13.37 8.31 -3.87
CA LEU A 187 -14.43 8.70 -4.81
C LEU A 187 -14.74 7.63 -5.85
N VAL A 188 -13.78 7.26 -6.68
CA VAL A 188 -14.00 6.34 -7.81
C VAL A 188 -14.44 4.96 -7.32
N ALA A 189 -13.78 4.41 -6.30
CA ALA A 189 -14.13 3.08 -5.81
C ALA A 189 -15.52 3.02 -5.16
N THR A 190 -15.86 3.98 -4.29
CA THR A 190 -17.16 3.98 -3.60
C THR A 190 -18.30 4.35 -4.55
N VAL A 191 -18.20 5.49 -5.23
CA VAL A 191 -19.25 5.98 -6.13
C VAL A 191 -19.39 5.05 -7.34
N GLY A 192 -18.27 4.56 -7.87
CA GLY A 192 -18.28 3.56 -8.93
C GLY A 192 -19.04 2.32 -8.50
N THR A 193 -18.76 1.77 -7.31
CA THR A 193 -19.49 0.60 -6.78
C THR A 193 -21.00 0.84 -6.70
N THR A 194 -21.43 2.01 -6.22
CA THR A 194 -22.86 2.34 -6.17
C THR A 194 -23.45 2.45 -7.58
N TRP A 195 -22.76 3.14 -8.49
CA TRP A 195 -23.22 3.34 -9.85
C TRP A 195 -23.44 2.03 -10.60
N VAL A 196 -22.47 1.09 -10.58
CA VAL A 196 -22.63 -0.18 -11.32
C VAL A 196 -23.75 -1.06 -10.76
N GLN A 197 -24.18 -0.84 -9.51
CA GLN A 197 -25.27 -1.60 -8.90
C GLN A 197 -26.64 -1.02 -9.25
N VAL A 198 -26.82 0.30 -9.14
CA VAL A 198 -28.16 0.93 -9.21
C VAL A 198 -28.28 2.07 -10.21
N LEU A 199 -27.21 2.41 -10.95
CA LEU A 199 -27.16 3.48 -11.95
C LEU A 199 -27.61 4.85 -11.41
N SER A 200 -27.41 5.06 -10.11
CA SER A 200 -27.72 6.29 -9.38
C SER A 200 -26.64 6.52 -8.32
N ILE A 201 -26.45 7.77 -7.91
CA ILE A 201 -25.46 8.15 -6.90
C ILE A 201 -26.18 8.97 -5.82
N PRO A 202 -26.74 8.32 -4.80
CA PRO A 202 -27.35 9.02 -3.68
C PRO A 202 -26.26 9.75 -2.87
N GLN A 203 -26.64 10.77 -2.11
CA GLN A 203 -25.70 11.61 -1.36
C GLN A 203 -24.86 10.81 -0.35
N GLU A 204 -25.41 9.72 0.19
CA GLU A 204 -24.78 8.82 1.14
C GLU A 204 -23.54 8.15 0.54
N ALA A 205 -23.56 7.88 -0.77
CA ALA A 205 -22.40 7.37 -1.50
C ALA A 205 -21.26 8.42 -1.51
N TRP A 206 -21.58 9.71 -1.68
CA TRP A 206 -20.58 10.78 -1.64
C TRP A 206 -20.00 10.99 -0.26
N PHE A 207 -20.82 11.06 0.78
CA PHE A 207 -20.36 11.15 2.17
C PHE A 207 -19.47 9.97 2.55
N GLY A 208 -19.91 8.76 2.20
CA GLY A 208 -19.16 7.54 2.41
C GLY A 208 -17.85 7.48 1.62
N ALA A 209 -17.84 7.99 0.39
CA ALA A 209 -16.65 8.04 -0.46
C ALA A 209 -15.59 9.00 0.10
N VAL A 210 -16.00 10.17 0.61
CA VAL A 210 -15.12 11.13 1.28
C VAL A 210 -14.53 10.50 2.54
N ALA A 211 -15.35 9.83 3.36
CA ALA A 211 -14.89 9.13 4.56
C ALA A 211 -13.87 8.03 4.24
N ALA A 212 -14.16 7.16 3.26
CA ALA A 212 -13.24 6.12 2.80
C ALA A 212 -11.93 6.71 2.26
N GLY A 213 -12.03 7.79 1.47
CA GLY A 213 -10.89 8.52 0.94
C GLY A 213 -9.98 9.07 2.04
N PHE A 214 -10.55 9.71 3.06
CA PHE A 214 -9.78 10.23 4.20
C PHE A 214 -9.05 9.12 4.96
N LEU A 215 -9.70 7.98 5.24
CA LEU A 215 -9.06 6.85 5.92
C LEU A 215 -7.96 6.22 5.05
N ALA A 216 -8.17 6.10 3.74
CA ALA A 216 -7.15 5.63 2.80
C ALA A 216 -5.93 6.56 2.74
N VAL A 217 -6.14 7.88 2.72
CA VAL A 217 -5.07 8.87 2.78
C VAL A 217 -4.35 8.82 4.13
N ALA A 218 -5.07 8.65 5.25
CA ALA A 218 -4.45 8.51 6.57
C ALA A 218 -3.50 7.29 6.62
N VAL A 219 -3.89 6.15 6.04
CA VAL A 219 -3.00 4.98 5.91
C VAL A 219 -1.74 5.33 5.10
N LEU A 220 -1.86 6.07 4.00
CA LEU A 220 -0.71 6.51 3.22
C LEU A 220 0.17 7.49 4.00
N LEU A 221 -0.41 8.43 4.76
CA LEU A 221 0.35 9.36 5.60
C LEU A 221 1.12 8.65 6.70
N ALA A 222 0.56 7.62 7.35
CA ALA A 222 1.31 6.82 8.31
C ALA A 222 2.52 6.13 7.65
N ASN A 223 2.37 5.67 6.40
CA ASN A 223 3.47 5.10 5.62
C ASN A 223 4.53 6.16 5.28
N ASN A 224 4.12 7.33 4.81
CA ASN A 224 5.03 8.42 4.41
C ASN A 224 5.72 9.06 5.61
N LEU A 225 5.06 9.12 6.77
CA LEU A 225 5.65 9.57 8.02
C LEU A 225 6.72 8.61 8.53
N ARG A 226 6.52 7.29 8.36
CA ARG A 226 7.52 6.27 8.71
C ARG A 226 8.80 6.44 7.92
N ASP A 227 8.64 6.72 6.62
CA ASP A 227 9.75 6.74 5.68
C ASP A 227 10.29 8.17 5.45
N ILE A 228 9.83 9.17 6.21
CA ILE A 228 10.10 10.61 5.94
C ILE A 228 11.58 10.96 5.80
N ASP A 229 12.44 10.46 6.70
CA ASP A 229 13.87 10.75 6.67
C ASP A 229 14.56 10.07 5.47
N GLN A 230 14.12 8.86 5.14
CA GLN A 230 14.67 8.07 4.03
C GLN A 230 14.23 8.63 2.68
N ASP A 231 12.96 9.01 2.58
CA ASP A 231 12.39 9.66 1.41
C ASP A 231 13.10 11.00 1.13
N LYS A 232 13.45 11.75 2.18
CA LYS A 232 14.25 12.97 2.05
C LYS A 232 15.65 12.69 1.49
N VAL A 233 16.34 11.67 1.99
CA VAL A 233 17.68 11.26 1.48
C VAL A 233 17.59 10.74 0.04
N ALA A 234 16.53 10.01 -0.29
CA ALA A 234 16.28 9.49 -1.64
C ALA A 234 15.76 10.56 -2.63
N GLY A 235 15.63 11.82 -2.21
CA GLY A 235 15.16 12.92 -3.04
C GLY A 235 13.67 12.87 -3.40
N LYS A 236 12.87 12.04 -2.72
CA LYS A 236 11.41 12.03 -2.89
C LYS A 236 10.81 13.26 -2.22
N LYS A 237 9.85 13.88 -2.90
CA LYS A 237 9.11 15.06 -2.41
C LYS A 237 7.68 14.68 -2.08
N THR A 238 7.50 13.62 -1.28
CA THR A 238 6.18 13.20 -0.76
C THR A 238 5.56 14.33 0.06
N LEU A 239 4.23 14.31 0.27
CA LEU A 239 3.57 15.36 1.04
C LEU A 239 4.19 15.50 2.43
N SER A 240 4.44 14.38 3.11
CA SER A 240 5.06 14.36 4.44
C SER A 240 6.45 14.99 4.46
N VAL A 241 7.27 14.79 3.42
CA VAL A 241 8.57 15.47 3.29
C VAL A 241 8.40 16.98 3.09
N ARG A 242 7.38 17.41 2.36
CA ARG A 242 7.12 18.84 2.08
C ARG A 242 6.59 19.60 3.29
N ILE A 243 5.62 19.04 4.00
CA ILE A 243 4.95 19.70 5.14
C ILE A 243 5.64 19.40 6.48
N GLY A 244 6.50 18.38 6.51
CA GLY A 244 7.23 17.95 7.69
C GLY A 244 6.44 17.05 8.63
N LYS A 245 7.14 16.50 9.62
CA LYS A 245 6.62 15.53 10.61
C LYS A 245 5.40 16.05 11.36
N ARG A 246 5.48 17.25 11.95
CA ARG A 246 4.41 17.76 12.83
C ARG A 246 3.12 18.05 12.08
N ALA A 247 3.20 18.69 10.91
CA ALA A 247 2.03 18.90 10.07
C ALA A 247 1.44 17.58 9.56
N THR A 248 2.28 16.58 9.26
CA THR A 248 1.82 15.23 8.90
C THR A 248 1.03 14.57 10.03
N GLN A 249 1.47 14.69 11.29
CA GLN A 249 0.76 14.15 12.46
C GLN A 249 -0.61 14.81 12.65
N VAL A 250 -0.68 16.14 12.49
CA VAL A 250 -1.95 16.89 12.56
C VAL A 250 -2.88 16.47 11.43
N LEU A 251 -2.39 16.43 10.19
CA LEU A 251 -3.19 16.04 9.02
C LEU A 251 -3.68 14.59 9.14
N PHE A 252 -2.82 13.66 9.57
CA PHE A 252 -3.21 12.28 9.85
C PHE A 252 -4.36 12.24 10.87
N THR A 253 -4.23 12.96 11.98
CA THR A 253 -5.26 13.00 13.03
C THR A 253 -6.58 13.53 12.50
N ALA A 254 -6.56 14.63 11.74
CA ALA A 254 -7.75 15.20 11.13
C ALA A 254 -8.42 14.21 10.16
N LEU A 255 -7.65 13.57 9.27
CA LEU A 255 -8.18 12.61 8.30
C LEU A 255 -8.69 11.31 8.93
N VAL A 256 -8.21 10.93 10.11
CA VAL A 256 -8.78 9.82 10.88
C VAL A 256 -10.09 10.23 11.55
N LEU A 257 -10.21 11.46 12.07
CA LEU A 257 -11.37 11.90 12.85
C LEU A 257 -12.53 12.44 12.01
N LEU A 258 -12.27 13.10 10.87
CA LEU A 258 -13.30 13.65 9.98
C LEU A 258 -14.34 12.61 9.50
N PRO A 259 -13.98 11.37 9.14
CA PRO A 259 -14.94 10.29 8.87
C PRO A 259 -15.97 10.10 9.99
N PHE A 260 -15.57 10.22 11.25
CA PHE A 260 -16.50 10.07 12.37
C PHE A 260 -17.44 11.26 12.51
N ALA A 261 -17.01 12.47 12.14
CA ALA A 261 -17.91 13.62 12.05
C ALA A 261 -18.98 13.40 10.96
N ILE A 262 -18.58 12.83 9.81
CA ILE A 262 -19.51 12.43 8.75
C ILE A 262 -20.48 11.37 9.28
N ALA A 263 -20.00 10.37 10.02
CA ALA A 263 -20.88 9.34 10.57
C ALA A 263 -21.85 9.88 11.63
N VAL A 264 -21.43 10.80 12.51
CA VAL A 264 -22.33 11.46 13.47
C VAL A 264 -23.43 12.24 12.75
N PHE A 265 -23.09 12.92 11.65
CA PHE A 265 -24.08 13.58 10.80
C PHE A 265 -25.05 12.58 10.15
N LEU A 266 -24.54 11.50 9.55
CA LEU A 266 -25.38 10.46 8.96
C LEU A 266 -26.24 9.73 10.01
N ALA A 267 -25.76 9.63 11.26
CA ALA A 267 -26.48 9.00 12.36
C ALA A 267 -27.76 9.74 12.77
N GLN A 268 -27.93 11.00 12.36
CA GLN A 268 -29.19 11.73 12.53
C GLN A 268 -30.32 11.18 11.63
N PHE A 269 -29.95 10.52 10.53
CA PHE A 269 -30.88 9.96 9.55
C PHE A 269 -30.88 8.43 9.58
N TYR A 270 -29.73 7.83 9.90
CA TYR A 270 -29.51 6.38 9.96
C TYR A 270 -28.97 6.01 11.36
N PRO A 271 -29.83 5.76 12.37
CA PRO A 271 -29.38 5.52 13.75
C PRO A 271 -28.32 4.42 13.89
N GLY A 272 -28.31 3.41 13.01
CA GLY A 272 -27.27 2.38 12.97
C GLY A 272 -25.85 2.94 12.74
N ALA A 273 -25.71 4.14 12.15
CA ALA A 273 -24.41 4.76 11.90
C ALA A 273 -23.68 5.16 13.19
N TRP A 274 -24.35 5.26 14.34
CA TRP A 274 -23.70 5.40 15.65
C TRP A 274 -22.74 4.25 15.95
N LEU A 275 -22.98 3.05 15.41
CA LEU A 275 -22.08 1.90 15.57
C LEU A 275 -20.71 2.13 14.92
N THR A 276 -20.61 3.02 13.92
CA THR A 276 -19.30 3.37 13.32
C THR A 276 -18.33 3.94 14.36
N LEU A 277 -18.82 4.57 15.44
CA LEU A 277 -17.98 5.07 16.53
C LEU A 277 -17.21 3.96 17.24
N MET A 278 -17.65 2.69 17.16
CA MET A 278 -16.88 1.56 17.66
C MET A 278 -15.54 1.39 16.95
N ALA A 279 -15.41 1.86 15.70
CA ALA A 279 -14.13 1.89 15.01
C ALA A 279 -13.12 2.86 15.65
N LEU A 280 -13.55 3.80 16.53
CA LEU A 280 -12.65 4.64 17.32
C LEU A 280 -11.75 3.82 18.25
N LEU A 281 -12.16 2.61 18.64
CA LEU A 281 -11.34 1.71 19.45
C LEU A 281 -10.02 1.34 18.75
N ALA A 282 -10.01 1.29 17.42
CA ALA A 282 -8.79 1.13 16.63
C ALA A 282 -8.17 2.48 16.22
N ALA A 283 -8.99 3.50 15.96
CA ALA A 283 -8.56 4.81 15.49
C ALA A 283 -7.75 5.60 16.53
N LEU A 284 -8.22 5.64 17.78
CA LEU A 284 -7.59 6.42 18.84
C LEU A 284 -6.19 5.90 19.20
N PRO A 285 -5.96 4.57 19.35
CA PRO A 285 -4.59 4.06 19.50
C PRO A 285 -3.70 4.35 18.30
N ALA A 286 -4.22 4.33 17.07
CA ALA A 286 -3.44 4.69 15.88
C ALA A 286 -2.95 6.15 15.94
N ILE A 287 -3.84 7.08 16.32
CA ILE A 287 -3.51 8.48 16.53
C ILE A 287 -2.47 8.61 17.65
N LEU A 288 -2.69 7.97 18.79
CA LEU A 288 -1.75 8.01 19.91
C LEU A 288 -0.35 7.56 19.50
N ILE A 289 -0.23 6.45 18.77
CA ILE A 289 1.05 5.96 18.24
C ILE A 289 1.68 7.00 17.31
N VAL A 290 0.92 7.60 16.38
CA VAL A 290 1.45 8.63 15.47
C VAL A 290 2.03 9.84 16.22
N TRP A 291 1.50 10.20 17.38
CA TRP A 291 2.02 11.30 18.19
C TRP A 291 3.17 10.91 19.11
N THR A 292 3.20 9.67 19.58
CA THR A 292 4.13 9.22 20.65
C THR A 292 5.24 8.30 20.17
N TYR A 293 5.26 7.93 18.87
CA TYR A 293 6.19 6.94 18.36
C TYR A 293 7.66 7.32 18.61
N ARG A 294 8.45 6.32 19.03
CA ARG A 294 9.90 6.47 19.22
C ARG A 294 10.69 5.84 18.08
N ALA A 295 10.22 4.70 17.59
CA ALA A 295 10.82 4.00 16.45
C ALA A 295 9.88 4.02 15.22
N PRO A 296 10.39 4.16 13.98
CA PRO A 296 9.55 4.14 12.78
C PRO A 296 8.74 2.84 12.61
N ARG A 297 9.20 1.71 13.17
CA ARG A 297 8.48 0.43 13.13
C ARG A 297 7.11 0.50 13.83
N GLU A 298 6.94 1.36 14.83
CA GLU A 298 5.66 1.55 15.53
C GLU A 298 4.57 2.13 14.60
N LEU A 299 4.97 2.94 13.61
CA LEU A 299 4.05 3.47 12.60
C LEU A 299 3.48 2.38 11.67
N VAL A 300 4.13 1.21 11.60
CA VAL A 300 3.56 0.03 10.91
C VAL A 300 2.33 -0.49 11.66
N THR A 301 2.31 -0.37 12.99
CA THR A 301 1.15 -0.71 13.82
C THR A 301 0.06 0.34 13.67
N ALA A 302 0.40 1.63 13.72
CA ALA A 302 -0.57 2.71 13.46
C ALA A 302 -1.25 2.56 12.09
N LEU A 303 -0.47 2.22 11.06
CA LEU A 303 -0.99 1.92 9.73
C LEU A 303 -1.99 0.75 9.74
N ALA A 304 -1.65 -0.35 10.42
CA ALA A 304 -2.52 -1.52 10.50
C ALA A 304 -3.83 -1.21 11.24
N LEU A 305 -3.76 -0.46 12.34
CA LEU A 305 -4.93 -0.03 13.10
C LEU A 305 -5.81 0.95 12.32
N THR A 306 -5.21 1.85 11.54
CA THR A 306 -5.97 2.77 10.65
C THR A 306 -6.67 1.99 9.53
N SER A 307 -6.00 0.98 8.97
CA SER A 307 -6.61 0.09 7.96
C SER A 307 -7.76 -0.73 8.54
N LEU A 308 -7.63 -1.22 9.79
CA LEU A 308 -8.71 -1.88 10.53
C LEU A 308 -9.87 -0.91 10.80
N THR A 309 -9.55 0.32 11.19
CA THR A 309 -10.54 1.40 11.38
C THR A 309 -11.35 1.62 10.10
N SER A 310 -10.68 1.66 8.95
CA SER A 310 -11.32 1.81 7.63
C SER A 310 -12.37 0.74 7.36
N VAL A 311 -12.01 -0.54 7.49
CA VAL A 311 -12.96 -1.62 7.19
C VAL A 311 -14.07 -1.73 8.23
N ALA A 312 -13.76 -1.50 9.51
CA ALA A 312 -14.77 -1.47 10.57
C ALA A 312 -15.78 -0.33 10.32
N TYR A 313 -15.28 0.88 10.02
CA TYR A 313 -16.12 2.02 9.65
C TYR A 313 -17.01 1.69 8.45
N GLY A 314 -16.44 1.14 7.36
CA GLY A 314 -17.20 0.77 6.17
C GLY A 314 -18.24 -0.30 6.42
N ALA A 315 -17.95 -1.29 7.27
CA ALA A 315 -18.89 -2.36 7.64
C ALA A 315 -20.06 -1.84 8.48
N PHE A 316 -19.78 -1.01 9.49
CA PHE A 316 -20.85 -0.40 10.30
C PHE A 316 -21.70 0.57 9.50
N LEU A 317 -21.10 1.32 8.58
CA LEU A 317 -21.85 2.24 7.72
C LEU A 317 -22.68 1.48 6.67
N PHE A 318 -22.14 0.39 6.11
CA PHE A 318 -22.91 -0.53 5.28
C PHE A 318 -24.13 -1.05 6.04
N TRP A 319 -23.94 -1.55 7.27
CA TRP A 319 -25.02 -2.03 8.13
C TRP A 319 -26.07 -0.93 8.37
N ALA A 320 -25.62 0.29 8.69
CA ALA A 320 -26.51 1.43 8.93
C ALA A 320 -27.42 1.77 7.73
N PHE A 321 -26.95 1.55 6.50
CA PHE A 321 -27.73 1.81 5.29
C PHE A 321 -28.71 0.69 4.93
N ILE A 322 -28.47 -0.55 5.37
CA ILE A 322 -29.34 -1.68 5.04
C ILE A 322 -30.44 -1.95 6.07
N GLY A 323 -30.25 -1.51 7.32
CA GLY A 323 -31.19 -1.74 8.43
C GLY A 323 -30.86 -2.99 9.24
#